data_AF-A0A9E1Y115-F1
#
_entry.id   AF-A0A9E1Y115-F1
#
_cell.length_a   1.000
_cell.length_b   1.000
_cell.length_c   1.000
_cell.angle_alpha   90.00
_cell.angle_beta   90.00
_cell.angle_gamma   90.00
#
_symmetry.space_group_name_H-M   'P 1'
#
loop_
_entity.id
_entity.type
_entity.pdbx_description
1 polymer ?
#
loop_
_entity_poly.entity_id
_entity_poly.type
_entity_poly.pdbx_seq_one_letter_code
_entity_poly.pdbx_strand_id
1 'polypeptide(L)' 'MQNQTLEAALELLYQAQNPGVVQQLPNQWSASEDWRDNFMAITAFNREQLLSLGDENRRQRQRNREQGLFRP' A
#
# COMPACT_ATOMS: atom_id res chain seq x y z
N MET A 1 20.23 -2.15 -17.62
CA MET A 1 19.08 -2.38 -16.71
C MET A 1 19.27 -3.59 -15.79
N GLN A 2 19.41 -4.83 -16.29
CA GLN A 2 19.46 -6.01 -15.40
C GLN A 2 20.68 -6.03 -14.45
N ASN A 3 21.90 -5.78 -14.96
CA ASN A 3 23.11 -5.76 -14.12
C ASN A 3 23.10 -4.63 -13.07
N GLN A 4 22.62 -3.44 -13.44
CA GLN A 4 22.49 -2.29 -12.53
C GLN A 4 21.51 -2.56 -11.39
N THR A 5 20.43 -3.29 -11.67
CA THR A 5 19.45 -3.67 -10.64
C THR A 5 20.06 -4.67 -9.65
N LEU A 6 20.88 -5.59 -10.15
CA LEU A 6 21.54 -6.61 -9.35
C LEU A 6 22.61 -5.99 -8.44
N GLU A 7 23.42 -5.06 -8.96
CA GLU A 7 24.39 -4.30 -8.18
C GLU A 7 23.73 -3.50 -7.04
N ALA A 8 22.66 -2.76 -7.34
CA ALA A 8 21.92 -2.00 -6.34
C ALA A 8 21.29 -2.90 -5.25
N ALA A 9 20.78 -4.08 -5.63
CA ALA A 9 20.23 -5.04 -4.67
C ALA A 9 21.30 -5.63 -3.74
N LEU A 10 22.48 -5.94 -4.29
CA LEU A 10 23.61 -6.41 -3.49
C LEU A 10 24.11 -5.33 -2.53
N GLU A 11 24.22 -4.09 -2.99
CA GLU A 11 24.61 -2.96 -2.14
C GLU A 11 23.63 -2.76 -0.98
N LEU A 12 22.32 -2.80 -1.27
CA LEU A 12 21.29 -2.70 -0.23
C LEU A 12 21.37 -3.84 0.78
N LEU A 13 21.63 -5.08 0.34
CA LEU A 13 21.83 -6.23 1.22
C LEU A 13 23.04 -6.04 2.14
N TYR A 14 24.15 -5.52 1.63
CA TYR A 14 25.34 -5.27 2.43
C TYR A 14 25.13 -4.13 3.44
N GLN A 15 24.45 -3.05 3.03
CA GLN A 15 24.23 -1.89 3.89
C GLN A 15 23.13 -2.10 4.94
N ALA A 16 22.15 -2.97 4.70
CA ALA A 16 21.07 -3.29 5.63
C ALA A 16 21.53 -3.89 6.97
N GLN A 17 22.80 -4.31 7.06
CA GLN A 17 23.41 -4.77 8.31
C GLN A 17 23.62 -3.63 9.32
N ASN A 18 23.61 -2.37 8.85
CA ASN A 18 23.76 -1.20 9.70
C ASN A 18 22.39 -0.53 9.95
N PRO A 19 21.97 -0.34 11.22
CA PRO A 19 20.72 0.36 11.51
C PRO A 19 20.79 1.82 11.04
N GLY A 20 19.69 2.32 10.49
CA GLY A 20 19.55 3.73 10.09
C GLY A 20 19.92 4.05 8.64
N VAL A 21 20.25 3.05 7.82
CA VAL A 21 20.49 3.29 6.38
C VAL A 21 19.15 3.35 5.64
N VAL A 22 18.82 4.54 5.12
CA VAL A 22 17.74 4.73 4.14
C VAL A 22 18.38 5.00 2.78
N GLN A 23 18.27 4.03 1.86
CA GLN A 23 18.75 4.18 0.49
C GLN A 23 17.58 4.49 -0.44
N GLN A 24 17.67 5.60 -1.18
CA GLN A 24 16.73 5.93 -2.24
C GLN A 24 17.19 5.27 -3.53
N LEU A 25 16.42 4.33 -4.05
CA LEU A 25 16.69 3.68 -5.33
C LEU A 25 15.97 4.45 -6.45
N PRO A 26 16.57 4.61 -7.64
CA PRO A 26 15.95 5.29 -8.78
C PRO A 26 14.85 4.44 -9.47
N ASN A 27 14.33 3.43 -8.77
CA ASN A 27 13.35 2.51 -9.31
C ASN A 27 11.96 3.16 -9.29
N GLN A 28 11.29 3.10 -10.43
CA GLN A 28 9.91 3.56 -10.59
C GLN A 28 9.03 2.37 -10.95
N TRP A 29 7.83 2.30 -10.35
CA TRP A 29 6.85 1.26 -10.69
C TRP A 29 6.34 1.40 -12.13
N SER A 30 6.18 2.63 -12.59
CA SER A 30 5.77 3.00 -13.94
C SER A 30 6.37 4.35 -14.30
N ALA A 31 6.58 4.61 -15.59
CA ALA A 31 6.88 5.96 -16.07
C ALA A 31 5.63 6.86 -16.05
N SER A 32 4.44 6.25 -16.02
CA SER A 32 3.17 6.96 -15.98
C SER A 32 2.69 7.17 -14.54
N GLU A 33 2.09 8.33 -14.31
CA GLU A 33 1.43 8.72 -13.06
C GLU A 33 -0.08 8.47 -13.08
N ASP A 34 -0.63 7.77 -14.10
CA ASP A 34 -2.07 7.45 -14.24
C ASP A 34 -2.67 6.72 -13.03
N TRP A 35 -1.83 6.08 -12.22
CA TRP A 35 -2.26 5.46 -10.97
C TRP A 35 -2.89 6.49 -10.01
N ARG A 36 -2.45 7.75 -10.05
CA ARG A 36 -2.96 8.84 -9.20
C ARG A 36 -4.42 9.13 -9.49
N ASP A 37 -4.80 9.10 -10.76
CA ASP A 37 -6.17 9.38 -11.20
C ASP A 37 -7.15 8.29 -10.76
N ASN A 38 -6.63 7.08 -10.53
CA ASN A 38 -7.41 5.94 -10.07
C ASN A 38 -7.35 5.75 -8.54
N PHE A 39 -6.36 6.36 -7.87
CA PHE A 39 -6.14 6.19 -6.45
C PHE A 39 -7.26 6.84 -5.63
N MET A 40 -8.03 6.01 -4.92
CA MET A 40 -9.21 6.42 -4.15
C MET A 40 -10.30 7.11 -4.98
N ALA A 41 -10.27 6.98 -6.31
CA ALA A 41 -11.26 7.61 -7.18
C ALA A 41 -12.64 7.00 -6.94
N ILE A 42 -13.61 7.87 -6.64
CA ILE A 42 -15.03 7.49 -6.58
C ILE A 42 -15.66 7.90 -7.90
N THR A 43 -16.03 6.90 -8.69
CA THR A 43 -16.67 7.06 -9.99
C THR A 43 -18.12 6.59 -9.92
N ALA A 44 -18.93 6.95 -10.92
CA ALA A 44 -20.30 6.44 -11.02
C ALA A 44 -20.34 4.90 -11.05
N PHE A 45 -19.31 4.25 -11.59
CA PHE A 45 -19.23 2.80 -11.73
C PHE A 45 -18.93 2.07 -10.41
N ASN A 46 -18.19 2.66 -9.48
CA ASN A 46 -17.75 2.00 -8.25
C ASN A 46 -18.48 2.49 -6.98
N ARG A 47 -19.26 3.56 -7.08
CA ARG A 47 -19.91 4.21 -5.92
C ARG A 47 -20.77 3.25 -5.09
N GLU A 48 -21.65 2.49 -5.73
CA GLU A 48 -22.56 1.58 -5.03
C GLU A 48 -21.80 0.46 -4.34
N GLN A 49 -20.79 -0.10 -5.01
CA GLN A 49 -19.91 -1.12 -4.44
C GLN A 49 -19.17 -0.58 -3.20
N LEU A 50 -18.60 0.63 -3.28
CA LEU A 50 -17.89 1.25 -2.17
C LEU A 50 -18.81 1.54 -0.97
N LEU A 51 -20.04 1.96 -1.23
CA LEU A 51 -21.05 2.15 -0.18
C LEU A 51 -21.37 0.82 0.54
N SER A 52 -21.61 -0.24 -0.22
CA SER A 52 -21.87 -1.58 0.33
C SER A 52 -20.71 -2.09 1.20
N LEU A 53 -19.46 -1.91 0.74
CA LEU A 53 -18.27 -2.23 1.53
C LEU A 53 -18.17 -1.39 2.81
N GLY A 54 -18.53 -0.10 2.74
CA GLY A 54 -18.61 0.78 3.89
C GLY A 54 -19.62 0.31 4.94
N ASP A 55 -20.79 -0.14 4.50
CA ASP A 55 -21.83 -0.71 5.36
C ASP A 55 -21.38 -2.00 6.03
N GLU A 56 -20.76 -2.91 5.28
CA GLU A 56 -20.22 -4.14 5.85
C GLU A 56 -19.13 -3.86 6.89
N ASN A 57 -18.23 -2.93 6.60
CA ASN A 57 -17.20 -2.51 7.56
C ASN A 57 -17.79 -1.90 8.83
N ARG A 58 -18.93 -1.19 8.75
CA ARG A 58 -19.63 -0.68 9.94
C ARG A 58 -20.24 -1.82 10.76
N ARG A 59 -20.92 -2.77 10.10
CA ARG A 59 -21.48 -3.97 10.75
C ARG A 59 -20.39 -4.79 11.44
N GLN A 60 -19.27 -5.03 10.77
CA GLN A 60 -18.17 -5.80 11.33
C GLN A 60 -17.54 -5.11 12.54
N ARG A 61 -17.37 -3.78 12.49
CA ARG A 61 -16.88 -3.01 13.64
C ARG A 61 -17.82 -3.09 14.84
N GLN A 62 -19.13 -3.09 14.62
CA GLN A 62 -20.10 -3.29 15.68
C GLN A 62 -19.98 -4.69 16.30
N ARG A 63 -19.96 -5.75 15.48
CA ARG A 63 -19.76 -7.13 15.95
C ARG A 63 -18.47 -7.30 16.74
N ASN A 64 -17.37 -6.74 16.23
CA ASN A 64 -16.07 -6.76 16.92
C ASN A 64 -16.17 -6.10 18.30
N ARG A 65 -16.88 -4.96 18.42
CA ARG A 65 -17.09 -4.29 19.71
C ARG A 65 -17.92 -5.14 20.67
N GLU A 66 -18.99 -5.78 20.21
CA GLU A 66 -19.81 -6.70 21.01
C GLU A 66 -18.99 -7.91 21.50
N GLN A 67 -17.99 -8.34 20.74
CA GLN A 67 -17.07 -9.43 21.10
C GLN A 67 -15.84 -8.97 21.90
N GLY A 68 -15.71 -7.68 22.23
CA GLY A 68 -14.53 -7.13 22.89
C GLY A 68 -13.26 -7.10 22.03
N LEU A 69 -13.37 -7.36 20.72
CA LEU A 69 -12.29 -7.34 19.74
C LEU A 69 -12.06 -5.91 19.21
N PHE A 70 -11.68 -4.98 20.10
CA PHE A 70 -11.23 -3.66 19.69
C PHE A 70 -9.76 -3.47 20.07
N ARG A 71 -9.00 -2.79 19.20
CA ARG A 71 -7.66 -2.32 19.57
C ARG A 71 -7.85 -1.01 20.36
N PRO A 72 -7.25 -0.87 21.56
CA PRO A 72 -7.27 0.38 22.31
C PRO A 72 -6.54 1.51 21.56
#